data_AF-A0A7L3MPX7-F1
#
_entry.id   AF-A0A7L3MPX7-F1
#
_cell.length_a   1.000
_cell.length_b   1.000
_cell.length_c   1.000
_cell.angle_alpha   90.00
_cell.angle_beta   90.00
_cell.angle_gamma   90.00
#
_symmetry.space_group_name_H-M   'P 1'
#
loop_
_entity.id
_entity.type
_entity.pdbx_description
1 polymer ?
#
loop_
_entity_poly.entity_id
_entity_poly.type
_entity_poly.pdbx_seq_one_letter_code
_entity_poly.pdbx_strand_id
1 'polypeptide(L)'
;NSKPAPELLNEYSRKVDFLKGLLEAEKLSSSMEKALANQFLAPGRTPTTAKERTPATKTVHLQTKARCTGQMRSELLGTVRLTSDEKQSAVELDAVLQHHQDMQEKLAEEMLSLARSLKNNTLAAQNVIKQDNQ
;
A
#
# COMPACT_ATOMS: atom_id res chain seq x y z
N ASN A 1 31.95 -17.17 -48.11
CA ASN A 1 31.79 -16.87 -46.67
C ASN A 1 31.74 -15.37 -46.44
N SER A 2 30.53 -14.80 -46.47
CA SER A 2 30.34 -13.38 -46.14
C SER A 2 30.39 -13.22 -44.62
N LYS A 3 31.21 -12.28 -44.14
CA LYS A 3 31.24 -11.89 -42.73
C LYS A 3 29.85 -11.32 -42.37
N PRO A 4 29.28 -11.65 -41.20
CA PRO A 4 28.03 -11.04 -40.77
C PRO A 4 28.21 -9.52 -40.67
N ALA A 5 27.14 -8.77 -41.01
CA ALA A 5 27.17 -7.32 -40.98
C ALA A 5 27.62 -6.83 -39.59
N PRO A 6 28.55 -5.86 -39.50
CA PRO A 6 29.11 -5.39 -38.22
C PRO A 6 28.03 -4.85 -37.27
N GLU A 7 26.92 -4.35 -37.81
CA GLU A 7 25.74 -3.91 -37.05
C GLU A 7 25.07 -5.05 -36.29
N LEU A 8 25.00 -6.24 -36.90
CA LEU A 8 24.41 -7.42 -36.28
C LEU A 8 25.27 -7.90 -35.11
N LEU A 9 26.59 -7.90 -35.25
CA LEU A 9 27.53 -8.25 -34.18
C LEU A 9 27.44 -7.28 -33.00
N ASN A 10 27.36 -5.98 -33.29
CA ASN A 10 27.20 -4.95 -32.25
C ASN A 10 25.89 -5.14 -31.47
N GLU A 11 24.81 -5.49 -32.17
CA GLU A 11 23.53 -5.76 -31.51
C GLU A 11 23.56 -7.01 -30.63
N TYR A 12 24.24 -8.08 -31.06
CA TYR A 12 24.48 -9.25 -30.21
C TYR A 12 25.30 -8.89 -28.97
N SER A 13 26.36 -8.07 -29.12
CA SER A 13 27.14 -7.58 -27.99
C SER A 13 26.24 -6.86 -26.99
N ARG A 14 25.42 -5.91 -27.45
CA ARG A 14 24.46 -5.19 -26.60
C ARG A 14 23.48 -6.12 -25.88
N LYS A 15 22.96 -7.14 -26.56
CA LYS A 15 22.07 -8.14 -25.95
C LYS A 15 22.77 -8.96 -24.87
N VAL A 16 24.02 -9.37 -25.11
CA VAL A 16 24.85 -10.08 -24.13
C VAL A 16 25.15 -9.19 -22.93
N ASP A 17 25.51 -7.93 -23.16
CA ASP A 17 25.81 -6.97 -22.09
C ASP A 17 24.57 -6.69 -21.23
N PHE A 18 23.39 -6.58 -21.85
CA PHE A 18 22.12 -6.49 -21.14
C PHE A 18 21.85 -7.70 -20.23
N LEU A 19 22.05 -8.93 -20.75
CA LEU A 19 21.82 -10.15 -19.98
C LEU A 19 22.83 -10.31 -18.84
N LYS A 20 24.10 -9.98 -19.09
CA LYS A 20 25.12 -9.92 -18.03
C LYS A 20 24.73 -8.90 -16.97
N GLY A 21 24.28 -7.72 -17.38
CA GLY A 21 23.82 -6.68 -16.47
C GLY A 21 22.63 -7.11 -15.61
N LEU A 22 21.66 -7.85 -16.18
CA LEU A 22 20.55 -8.43 -15.41
C LEU A 22 21.04 -9.43 -14.36
N LEU A 23 22.00 -10.28 -14.73
CA LEU A 23 22.60 -11.26 -13.82
C LEU A 23 23.37 -10.57 -12.69
N GLU A 24 24.16 -9.54 -12.98
CA GLU A 24 24.87 -8.77 -11.96
C GLU A 24 23.90 -8.03 -11.04
N ALA A 25 22.82 -7.46 -11.58
CA ALA A 25 21.78 -6.83 -10.76
C ALA A 25 21.15 -7.84 -9.79
N GLU A 26 20.95 -9.10 -10.19
CA GLU A 26 20.35 -10.12 -9.33
C GLU A 26 21.21 -10.49 -8.11
N LYS A 27 22.53 -10.32 -8.20
CA LYS A 27 23.48 -10.56 -7.11
C LYS A 27 23.42 -9.51 -5.99
N LEU A 28 22.83 -8.35 -6.25
CA LEU A 28 22.70 -7.29 -5.24
C LEU A 28 21.82 -7.78 -4.09
N SER A 29 22.03 -7.28 -2.87
CA SER A 29 21.26 -7.71 -1.70
C SER A 29 19.95 -6.93 -1.55
N SER A 30 19.95 -5.63 -1.87
CA SER A 30 18.78 -4.75 -1.67
C SER A 30 17.87 -4.69 -2.89
N SER A 31 16.56 -4.75 -2.69
CA SER A 31 15.56 -4.60 -3.74
C SER A 31 15.64 -3.23 -4.43
N MET A 32 15.95 -2.17 -3.67
CA MET A 32 16.16 -0.83 -4.21
C MET A 32 17.39 -0.76 -5.12
N GLU A 33 18.51 -1.37 -4.70
CA GLU A 33 19.73 -1.43 -5.51
C GLU A 33 19.51 -2.25 -6.78
N LYS A 34 18.79 -3.39 -6.69
CA LYS A 34 18.34 -4.18 -7.84
C LYS A 34 17.54 -3.34 -8.82
N ALA A 35 16.56 -2.58 -8.32
CA ALA A 35 15.71 -1.74 -9.16
C ALA A 35 16.51 -0.65 -9.88
N LEU A 36 17.44 -0.02 -9.17
CA LEU A 36 18.30 1.03 -9.71
C LEU A 36 19.23 0.47 -10.79
N ALA A 37 19.93 -0.63 -10.51
CA ALA A 37 20.79 -1.30 -11.48
C ALA A 37 20.02 -1.69 -12.75
N ASN A 38 18.81 -2.26 -12.58
CA ASN A 38 17.94 -2.64 -13.70
C ASN A 38 17.44 -1.43 -14.52
N GLN A 39 17.34 -0.23 -13.93
CA GLN A 39 16.94 0.99 -14.63
C GLN A 39 18.02 1.48 -15.60
N PHE A 40 19.30 1.27 -15.27
CA PHE A 40 20.42 1.66 -16.13
C PHE A 40 20.70 0.67 -17.28
N LEU A 41 20.07 -0.51 -17.27
CA LEU A 41 20.22 -1.49 -18.34
C LEU A 41 19.43 -1.07 -19.59
N ALA A 42 20.12 -1.05 -20.73
CA ALA A 42 19.52 -0.73 -22.03
C ALA A 42 19.04 -2.02 -22.74
N PRO A 43 17.74 -2.21 -22.98
CA PRO A 43 17.24 -3.37 -23.72
C PRO A 43 17.65 -3.31 -25.19
N GLY A 44 17.90 -4.48 -25.78
CA GLY A 44 18.15 -4.62 -27.22
C GLY A 44 17.01 -4.06 -28.08
N ARG A 45 17.35 -3.52 -29.25
CA ARG A 45 16.42 -2.81 -30.13
C ARG A 45 15.91 -3.68 -31.28
N THR A 46 16.61 -4.77 -31.61
CA THR A 46 16.22 -5.64 -32.71
C THR A 46 15.48 -6.90 -32.24
N PRO A 47 14.54 -7.40 -33.05
CA PRO A 47 13.93 -8.72 -32.85
C PRO A 47 15.00 -9.80 -32.65
N THR A 48 14.79 -10.70 -31.70
CA THR A 48 15.70 -11.82 -31.44
C THR A 48 15.42 -12.99 -32.38
N THR A 49 14.18 -13.07 -32.89
CA THR A 49 13.78 -14.02 -33.93
C THR A 49 12.96 -13.34 -35.01
N ALA A 50 12.95 -13.91 -36.22
CA ALA A 50 12.28 -13.34 -37.39
C ALA A 50 10.74 -13.20 -37.24
N LYS A 51 10.12 -13.92 -36.29
CA LYS A 51 8.67 -13.85 -36.00
C LYS A 51 8.31 -12.94 -34.82
N GLU A 52 9.28 -12.28 -34.20
CA GLU A 52 9.06 -11.57 -32.95
C GLU A 52 8.64 -10.11 -33.17
N ARG A 53 7.45 -9.73 -32.66
CA ARG A 53 6.92 -8.35 -32.74
C ARG A 53 7.64 -7.38 -31.79
N THR A 54 8.13 -7.87 -30.65
CA THR A 54 8.81 -7.09 -29.61
C THR A 54 10.05 -7.84 -29.15
N PRO A 55 11.26 -7.25 -29.16
CA PRO A 55 12.47 -7.93 -28.72
C PRO A 55 12.34 -8.57 -27.33
N ALA A 56 12.77 -9.83 -27.18
CA ALA A 56 12.79 -10.53 -25.89
C ALA A 56 13.47 -9.75 -24.77
N THR A 57 14.52 -8.99 -25.06
CA THR A 57 15.19 -8.13 -24.07
C THR A 57 14.30 -7.00 -23.56
N LYS A 58 13.40 -6.46 -24.41
CA LYS A 58 12.39 -5.47 -23.97
C LYS A 58 11.34 -6.09 -23.07
N THR A 59 10.85 -7.30 -23.39
CA THR A 59 9.85 -7.98 -22.57
C THR A 59 10.42 -8.34 -21.21
N VAL A 60 11.65 -8.86 -21.16
CA VAL A 60 12.36 -9.17 -19.91
C VAL A 60 12.63 -7.90 -19.09
N HIS A 61 13.07 -6.80 -19.71
CA HIS A 61 13.27 -5.53 -18.99
C HIS A 61 11.97 -5.03 -18.36
N LEU A 62 10.86 -5.08 -19.10
CA LEU A 62 9.56 -4.67 -18.58
C LEU A 62 9.10 -5.56 -17.41
N GLN A 63 9.24 -6.87 -17.53
CA GLN A 63 8.93 -7.82 -16.46
C GLN A 63 9.81 -7.60 -15.22
N THR A 64 11.10 -7.38 -15.43
CA THR A 64 12.06 -7.12 -14.34
C THR A 64 11.70 -5.83 -13.62
N LYS A 65 11.38 -4.76 -14.35
CA LYS A 65 10.91 -3.50 -13.77
C LYS A 65 9.64 -3.70 -12.94
N ALA A 66 8.64 -4.41 -13.48
CA ALA A 66 7.41 -4.71 -12.76
C ALA A 66 7.68 -5.50 -11.47
N ARG A 67 8.56 -6.52 -11.54
CA ARG A 67 8.96 -7.34 -10.40
C ARG A 67 9.66 -6.52 -9.31
N CYS A 68 10.67 -5.73 -9.67
CA CYS A 68 11.40 -4.88 -8.73
C CYS A 68 10.47 -3.88 -8.05
N THR A 69 9.59 -3.19 -8.80
CA THR A 69 8.60 -2.28 -8.22
C THR A 69 7.66 -3.01 -7.26
N GLY A 70 7.22 -4.22 -7.60
CA GLY A 70 6.38 -5.03 -6.72
C GLY A 70 7.09 -5.44 -5.42
N GLN A 71 8.37 -5.80 -5.49
CA GLN A 71 9.18 -6.12 -4.32
C GLN A 71 9.41 -4.89 -3.43
N MET A 72 9.82 -3.76 -4.00
CA MET A 72 10.00 -2.51 -3.24
C MET A 72 8.70 -2.06 -2.56
N ARG A 73 7.56 -2.19 -3.27
CA ARG A 73 6.25 -1.89 -2.68
C ARG A 73 5.93 -2.82 -1.52
N SER A 74 6.27 -4.11 -1.64
CA SER A 74 6.05 -5.11 -0.60
C SER A 74 6.99 -4.94 0.61
N GLU A 75 8.20 -4.42 0.41
CA GLU A 75 9.09 -4.06 1.52
C GLU A 75 8.59 -2.82 2.26
N LEU A 76 8.13 -1.79 1.52
CA LEU A 76 7.68 -0.53 2.10
C LEU A 76 6.32 -0.63 2.78
N LEU A 77 5.37 -1.34 2.17
CA LEU A 77 3.98 -1.43 2.63
C LEU A 77 3.68 -2.75 3.34
N GLY A 78 4.70 -3.61 3.51
CA GLY A 78 4.50 -5.00 3.91
C GLY A 78 4.07 -5.88 2.75
N THR A 79 4.42 -7.16 2.81
CA THR A 79 3.85 -8.13 1.87
C THR A 79 2.37 -8.17 2.15
N VAL A 80 1.56 -7.73 1.19
CA VAL A 80 0.11 -7.86 1.18
C VAL A 80 -0.23 -9.36 1.07
N ARG A 81 0.09 -10.11 2.12
CA ARG A 81 -0.69 -11.27 2.52
C ARG A 81 -1.94 -10.66 3.12
N LEU A 82 -2.97 -10.43 2.29
CA LEU A 82 -4.35 -10.17 2.73
C LEU A 82 -4.95 -11.36 3.51
N THR A 83 -4.12 -12.16 4.15
CA THR A 83 -4.49 -13.37 4.86
C THR A 83 -4.63 -13.00 6.32
N SER A 84 -5.85 -12.64 6.68
CA SER A 84 -6.40 -12.65 8.05
C SER A 84 -6.16 -11.43 8.95
N ASP A 85 -4.98 -10.81 8.95
CA ASP A 85 -4.64 -9.84 10.01
C ASP A 85 -5.35 -8.46 9.85
N GLU A 86 -5.48 -7.92 8.63
CA GLU A 86 -6.20 -6.66 8.40
C GLU A 86 -7.71 -6.78 8.66
N LYS A 87 -8.31 -7.95 8.40
CA LYS A 87 -9.74 -8.16 8.70
C LYS A 87 -9.97 -8.18 10.20
N GLN A 88 -9.07 -8.81 10.95
CA GLN A 88 -9.15 -8.86 12.38
C GLN A 88 -8.89 -7.48 13.00
N SER A 89 -7.89 -6.75 12.50
CA SER A 89 -7.63 -5.36 12.91
C SER A 89 -8.79 -4.42 12.58
N ALA A 90 -9.44 -4.57 11.41
CA ALA A 90 -10.62 -3.78 11.05
C ALA A 90 -11.82 -4.12 11.94
N VAL A 91 -12.02 -5.40 12.29
CA VAL A 91 -13.09 -5.84 13.21
C VAL A 91 -12.82 -5.37 14.64
N GLU A 92 -11.56 -5.41 15.10
CA GLU A 92 -11.16 -4.87 16.41
C GLU A 92 -11.36 -3.35 16.47
N LEU A 93 -11.02 -2.63 15.39
CA LEU A 93 -11.26 -1.19 15.30
C LEU A 93 -12.75 -0.86 15.31
N ASP A 94 -13.57 -1.60 14.57
CA ASP A 94 -15.03 -1.44 14.55
C ASP A 94 -15.65 -1.69 15.92
N ALA A 95 -15.21 -2.74 16.63
CA ALA A 95 -15.64 -3.04 17.98
C ALA A 95 -15.29 -1.92 18.97
N VAL A 96 -14.10 -1.32 18.86
CA VAL A 96 -13.69 -0.19 19.70
C VAL A 96 -14.54 1.05 19.40
N LEU A 97 -14.80 1.34 18.13
CA LEU A 97 -15.65 2.46 17.71
C LEU A 97 -17.08 2.30 18.24
N GLN A 98 -17.66 1.11 18.10
CA GLN A 98 -18.99 0.80 18.62
C GLN A 98 -19.03 0.95 20.15
N HIS A 99 -18.05 0.41 20.87
CA HIS A 99 -17.98 0.55 22.33
C HIS A 99 -17.89 2.02 22.77
N HIS A 100 -17.12 2.85 22.06
CA HIS A 100 -17.05 4.28 22.34
C HIS A 100 -18.37 4.99 22.06
N GLN A 101 -19.06 4.63 20.99
CA GLN A 101 -20.37 5.18 20.65
C GLN A 101 -21.41 4.83 21.71
N ASP A 102 -21.47 3.57 22.15
CA ASP A 102 -22.39 3.12 23.21
C ASP A 102 -22.10 3.83 24.54
N MET A 103 -20.81 4.01 24.90
CA MET A 103 -20.43 4.76 26.09
C MET A 103 -20.85 6.23 26.02
N GLN A 104 -20.71 6.86 24.85
CA GLN A 104 -21.11 8.26 24.64
C GLN A 104 -22.63 8.41 24.71
N GLU A 105 -23.39 7.49 24.11
CA GLU A 105 -24.85 7.47 24.18
C GLU A 105 -25.32 7.34 25.63
N LYS A 106 -24.77 6.38 26.38
CA LYS A 106 -25.09 6.19 27.80
C LYS A 106 -24.79 7.44 28.63
N LEU A 107 -23.64 8.07 28.42
CA LEU A 107 -23.29 9.30 29.13
C LEU A 107 -24.28 10.43 28.80
N ALA A 108 -24.67 10.57 27.53
CA ALA A 108 -25.65 11.57 27.11
C ALA A 108 -27.02 11.34 27.76
N GLU A 109 -27.47 10.08 27.87
CA GLU A 109 -28.71 9.72 28.56
C GLU A 109 -28.66 10.08 30.06
N GLU A 110 -27.56 9.78 30.73
CA GLU A 110 -27.35 10.14 32.14
C GLU A 110 -27.36 11.66 32.34
N MET A 111 -26.71 12.41 31.44
CA MET A 111 -26.73 13.88 31.47
C MET A 111 -28.15 14.43 31.28
N LEU A 112 -28.93 13.87 30.36
CA LEU A 112 -30.33 14.26 30.14
C LEU A 112 -31.20 13.95 31.35
N SER A 113 -31.02 12.78 31.96
CA SER A 113 -31.72 12.38 33.20
C SER A 113 -31.38 13.34 34.35
N LEU A 114 -30.09 13.65 34.53
CA LEU A 114 -29.62 14.59 35.53
C LEU A 114 -30.22 15.98 35.32
N ALA A 115 -30.22 16.51 34.09
CA ALA A 115 -30.81 17.80 33.79
C ALA A 115 -32.32 17.84 34.10
N ARG A 116 -33.06 16.77 33.78
CA ARG A 116 -34.49 16.65 34.14
C ARG A 116 -34.68 16.63 35.66
N SER A 117 -33.85 15.87 36.38
CA SER A 117 -33.88 15.80 37.85
C SER A 117 -33.60 17.16 38.48
N LEU A 118 -32.56 17.87 38.03
CA LEU A 118 -32.23 19.22 38.48
C LEU A 118 -33.36 20.21 38.22
N LYS A 119 -34.01 20.14 37.05
CA LYS A 119 -35.19 20.97 36.73
C LYS A 119 -36.35 20.71 37.70
N ASN A 120 -36.66 19.44 37.95
CA ASN A 120 -37.75 19.06 38.85
C ASN A 120 -37.46 19.48 40.29
N ASN A 121 -36.22 19.29 40.77
CA ASN A 121 -35.80 19.72 42.10
C ASN A 121 -35.89 21.25 42.25
N THR A 122 -35.41 22.00 41.27
CA THR A 122 -35.51 23.47 41.27
C THR A 122 -36.96 23.95 41.28
N LEU A 123 -37.84 23.33 40.48
CA LEU A 123 -39.27 23.64 40.47
C LEU A 123 -39.94 23.34 41.83
N ALA A 124 -39.60 22.20 42.44
CA ALA A 124 -40.09 21.84 43.76
C ALA A 124 -39.64 22.86 44.81
N ALA A 125 -38.35 23.21 44.83
CA ALA A 125 -37.80 24.24 45.72
C ALA A 125 -38.48 25.60 45.50
N GLN A 126 -38.70 26.02 44.25
CA GLN A 126 -39.42 27.26 43.94
C GLN A 126 -40.85 27.25 44.48
N ASN A 127 -41.57 26.14 44.33
CA ASN A 127 -42.95 26.03 44.83
C ASN A 127 -43.02 26.07 46.36
N VAL A 128 -42.09 25.39 47.04
CA VAL A 128 -41.99 25.44 48.51
C VAL A 128 -41.74 26.87 49.00
N ILE A 129 -40.80 27.60 48.38
CA ILE A 129 -40.52 29.01 48.72
C ILE A 129 -41.76 29.88 48.52
N LYS A 130 -42.51 29.68 47.43
CA LYS A 130 -43.74 30.43 47.16
C LYS A 130 -44.82 30.14 48.21
N GLN A 131 -44.96 28.89 48.64
CA GLN A 131 -45.90 28.51 49.70
C GLN A 131 -45.50 29.10 51.07
N ASP A 132 -44.21 29.16 51.37
CA ASP A 132 -43.68 29.68 52.64
C ASP A 132 -43.78 31.23 52.75
N ASN A 133 -43.90 31.92 51.61
CA ASN A 133 -44.09 33.38 51.55
C ASN A 133 -45.56 33.81 51.40
N GLN A 134 -46.52 32.89 51.43
CA GLN A 134 -47.97 33.17 51.47
C GLN A 134 -48.49 33.14 52.91
#